data_AF-A0A6G2XF13-F1
#
_entry.id   AF-A0A6G2XF13-F1
#
_cell.length_a   1.000
_cell.length_b   1.000
_cell.length_c   1.000
_cell.angle_alpha   90.00
_cell.angle_beta   90.00
_cell.angle_gamma   90.00
#
_symmetry.space_group_name_H-M   'P 1'
#
loop_
_entity.id
_entity.type
_entity.pdbx_description
1 polymer ?
#
loop_
_entity_poly.entity_id
_entity_poly.type
_entity_poly.pdbx_seq_one_letter_code
_entity_poly.pdbx_strand_id
1 'polypeptide(L)' 'MFLVLLCLMAAMGLVQVLRPRLLWKTNRPLQRPFVEDYDATEPTARGYLMTRLVGMCFLGMVTWMIVRAVS' A
#
# COMPACT_ATOMS: atom_id res chain seq x y z
N MET A 1 5.08 -19.71 -7.29
CA MET A 1 4.19 -18.58 -7.65
C MET A 1 3.60 -17.90 -6.41
N PHE A 2 3.00 -18.64 -5.46
CA PHE A 2 2.41 -18.07 -4.25
C PHE A 2 3.37 -17.22 -3.40
N LEU A 3 4.59 -17.72 -3.11
CA LEU A 3 5.61 -16.96 -2.37
C LEU A 3 6.01 -15.66 -3.07
N VAL A 4 6.13 -15.66 -4.40
CA VAL A 4 6.45 -14.44 -5.18
C VAL A 4 5.37 -13.38 -4.99
N LEU A 5 4.10 -13.78 -5.03
CA LEU A 5 2.97 -12.87 -4.77
C LEU A 5 3.05 -12.29 -3.35
N LEU A 6 3.34 -13.11 -2.34
CA LEU A 6 3.49 -12.63 -0.96
C LEU A 6 4.64 -11.64 -0.81
N CYS A 7 5.78 -11.87 -1.47
CA CYS A 7 6.90 -10.93 -1.47
C CYS A 7 6.53 -9.59 -2.13
N LEU A 8 5.77 -9.62 -3.24
CA LEU A 8 5.26 -8.40 -3.87
C LEU A 8 4.28 -7.67 -2.95
N MET A 9 3.39 -8.40 -2.27
CA MET A 9 2.49 -7.83 -1.27
C MET A 9 3.26 -7.20 -0.10
N ALA A 10 4.32 -7.86 0.39
CA ALA A 10 5.17 -7.31 1.43
C ALA A 10 5.86 -6.01 1.00
N ALA A 11 6.37 -5.97 -0.24
CA ALA A 11 6.94 -4.74 -0.81
C ALA A 11 5.90 -3.62 -0.88
N MET A 12 4.67 -3.91 -1.36
CA MET A 12 3.57 -2.94 -1.38
C MET A 12 3.19 -2.44 0.02
N GLY A 13 3.08 -3.35 1.00
CA GLY A 13 2.81 -3.02 2.39
C GLY A 13 3.91 -2.13 2.99
N LEU A 14 5.17 -2.43 2.71
CA LEU A 14 6.30 -1.60 3.13
C LEU A 14 6.22 -0.18 2.55
N VAL A 15 5.83 -0.03 1.28
CA VAL A 15 5.61 1.30 0.67
C VAL A 15 4.47 2.05 1.36
N GLN A 16 3.36 1.38 1.74
CA GLN A 16 2.28 2.01 2.50
C GLN A 16 2.77 2.58 3.83
N VAL A 17 3.67 1.88 4.52
CA VAL A 17 4.22 2.32 5.80
C VAL A 17 5.23 3.47 5.63
N LEU A 18 6.20 3.31 4.74
CA LEU A 18 7.32 4.24 4.63
C LEU A 18 6.95 5.50 3.83
N ARG A 19 6.32 5.32 2.67
CA ARG A 19 6.04 6.40 1.71
C ARG A 19 4.68 6.21 1.03
N PRO A 20 3.57 6.31 1.77
CA PRO A 20 2.22 6.10 1.21
C PRO A 20 1.87 7.06 0.07
N ARG A 21 2.48 8.25 0.05
CA ARG A 21 2.34 9.23 -1.03
C ARG A 21 2.83 8.73 -2.40
N LEU A 22 3.76 7.77 -2.44
CA LEU A 22 4.19 7.16 -3.70
C LEU A 22 3.05 6.36 -4.32
N LEU A 23 2.27 5.62 -3.52
CA LEU A 23 1.14 4.84 -4.02
C LEU A 23 0.06 5.74 -4.60
N TRP A 24 -0.21 6.88 -3.96
CA TRP A 24 -1.08 7.91 -4.52
C TRP A 24 -0.56 8.32 -5.91
N LYS A 25 0.65 8.88 -5.99
CA LYS A 25 1.24 9.35 -7.25
C LYS A 25 1.26 8.30 -8.37
N THR A 26 1.55 7.05 -8.04
CA THR A 26 1.55 5.95 -9.02
C THR A 26 0.15 5.61 -9.53
N ASN A 27 -0.88 5.79 -8.70
CA ASN A 27 -2.28 5.56 -9.11
C ASN A 27 -2.87 6.71 -9.93
N ARG A 28 -2.22 7.88 -9.97
CA ARG A 28 -2.66 9.05 -10.72
C ARG A 28 -3.13 8.77 -12.15
N PRO A 29 -2.36 8.12 -13.04
CA PRO A 29 -2.81 7.84 -14.40
C PRO A 29 -4.06 6.95 -14.46
N LEU A 30 -4.25 6.08 -13.48
CA LEU A 30 -5.40 5.16 -13.41
C LEU A 30 -6.65 5.84 -12.84
N GLN A 31 -6.48 6.78 -11.91
CA GLN A 31 -7.60 7.46 -11.24
C GLN A 31 -8.05 8.75 -11.94
N ARG A 32 -7.13 9.46 -12.62
CA ARG A 32 -7.42 10.74 -13.29
C ARG A 32 -8.59 10.69 -14.31
N PRO A 33 -8.84 9.60 -15.05
CA PRO A 33 -10.02 9.52 -15.92
C PRO A 33 -11.36 9.48 -15.19
N PHE A 34 -11.36 9.11 -13.90
CA PHE A 34 -12.57 8.88 -13.11
C PHE A 34 -12.77 9.92 -11.99
N VAL A 35 -11.78 10.78 -11.75
CA VAL A 35 -11.79 11.79 -10.69
C VAL A 35 -11.51 13.15 -11.33
N GLU A 36 -12.50 14.04 -11.26
CA GLU A 36 -12.46 15.37 -11.86
C GLU A 36 -11.28 16.22 -11.35
N ASP A 37 -11.04 16.21 -10.03
CA ASP A 37 -9.88 16.85 -9.40
C ASP A 37 -9.08 15.85 -8.55
N TYR A 38 -8.18 15.15 -9.23
CA TYR A 38 -7.29 14.17 -8.62
C TYR A 38 -6.36 14.79 -7.56
N ASP A 39 -5.87 16.00 -7.80
CA ASP A 39 -4.88 16.61 -6.91
C ASP A 39 -5.57 17.18 -5.65
N ALA A 40 -6.83 17.66 -5.76
CA ALA A 40 -7.63 18.05 -4.59
C ALA A 40 -8.12 16.88 -3.72
N THR A 41 -8.12 15.66 -4.26
CA THR A 41 -8.49 14.44 -3.51
C THR A 41 -7.31 13.74 -2.84
N GLU A 42 -6.11 14.35 -2.88
CA GLU A 42 -4.95 13.82 -2.16
C GLU A 42 -5.25 13.65 -0.66
N PRO A 43 -4.93 12.50 -0.05
CA PRO A 43 -5.15 12.28 1.38
C PRO A 43 -4.46 13.34 2.24
N THR A 44 -5.17 13.81 3.27
CA THR A 44 -4.59 14.70 4.28
C THR A 44 -3.49 13.99 5.09
N ALA A 45 -2.74 14.73 5.92
CA ALA A 45 -1.77 14.14 6.83
C ALA A 45 -2.37 13.02 7.73
N ARG A 46 -3.62 13.19 8.17
CA ARG A 46 -4.36 12.16 8.92
C ARG A 46 -4.74 10.96 8.04
N GLY A 47 -5.12 11.19 6.79
CA GLY A 47 -5.38 10.13 5.82
C GLY A 47 -4.13 9.29 5.53
N TYR A 48 -2.97 9.94 5.39
CA TYR A 48 -1.68 9.26 5.26
C TYR A 48 -1.27 8.51 6.53
N LEU A 49 -1.57 9.05 7.72
CA LEU A 49 -1.36 8.32 8.97
C LEU A 49 -2.19 7.04 9.01
N MET A 50 -3.47 7.10 8.64
CA MET A 50 -4.33 5.92 8.57
C MET A 50 -3.82 4.90 7.55
N THR A 51 -3.32 5.36 6.41
CA THR A 51 -2.70 4.49 5.39
C THR A 51 -1.49 3.75 5.97
N ARG A 52 -0.65 4.41 6.78
CA ARG A 52 0.48 3.76 7.45
C ARG A 52 0.03 2.72 8.47
N LEU A 53 -0.97 3.04 9.29
CA LEU A 53 -1.51 2.12 10.28
C LEU A 53 -2.05 0.84 9.63
N VAL A 54 -2.88 1.01 8.59
CA VAL A 54 -3.38 -0.13 7.80
C VAL A 54 -2.24 -0.90 7.14
N GLY A 55 -1.26 -0.20 6.57
CA GLY A 55 -0.07 -0.79 5.97
C GLY A 55 0.75 -1.62 6.97
N MET A 56 0.88 -1.20 8.23
CA MET A 56 1.57 -1.96 9.27
C MET A 56 0.81 -3.26 9.61
N CYS A 57 -0.50 -3.19 9.78
CA CYS A 57 -1.33 -4.38 10.01
C CYS A 57 -1.23 -5.37 8.84
N PHE A 58 -1.34 -4.86 7.61
CA PHE A 58 -1.21 -5.65 6.39
C PHE A 58 0.17 -6.30 6.27
N LEU A 59 1.26 -5.55 6.49
CA LEU A 59 2.62 -6.06 6.41
C LEU A 59 2.88 -7.15 7.46
N GLY A 60 2.36 -6.98 8.69
CA GLY A 60 2.42 -8.01 9.73
C GLY A 60 1.72 -9.30 9.30
N MET A 61 0.51 -9.18 8.74
CA MET A 61 -0.23 -10.34 8.21
C MET A 61 0.51 -11.05 7.07
N VAL A 62 1.01 -10.31 6.09
CA VAL A 62 1.75 -10.89 4.95
C VAL A 62 3.03 -11.57 5.43
N THR A 63 3.75 -10.95 6.36
CA THR A 63 4.96 -11.55 6.95
C THR A 63 4.64 -12.87 7.63
N TRP A 64 3.56 -12.92 8.41
CA TRP A 64 3.11 -14.15 9.04
C TRP A 64 2.75 -15.24 8.01
N MET A 65 2.08 -14.88 6.91
CA MET A 65 1.77 -15.81 5.83
C MET A 65 3.04 -16.34 5.13
N ILE A 66 4.06 -15.50 4.92
CA ILE A 66 5.34 -15.92 4.35
C ILE A 66 6.01 -16.94 5.27
N VAL A 67 6.10 -16.64 6.58
CA VAL A 67 6.69 -17.55 7.56
C VAL A 67 5.99 -18.91 7.54
N ARG A 68 4.66 -18.92 7.53
CA ARG A 68 3.84 -20.15 7.45
C ARG A 68 4.00 -20.92 6.13
N ALA A 69 4.36 -20.24 5.05
CA ALA A 69 4.53 -20.87 3.74
C ALA A 69 5.94 -21.49 3.56
N VAL A 70 6.90 -21.13 4.41
CA VAL A 70 8.30 -21.61 4.32
C VAL A 70 8.75 -22.46 5.51
N SER A 71 7.96 -22.48 6.59
CA SER A 71 8.19 -23.29 7.81
C SER A 71 7.21 -24.45 7.85
#